data_AF-A0A968NFM7-F1
#
_entry.id   AF-A0A968NFM7-F1
#
_cell.length_a   1.000
_cell.length_b   1.000
_cell.length_c   1.000
_cell.angle_alpha   90.00
_cell.angle_beta   90.00
_cell.angle_gamma   90.00
#
_symmetry.space_group_name_H-M   'P 1'
#
loop_
_entity.id
_entity.type
_entity.pdbx_description
1 polymer ?
#
loop_
_entity_poly.entity_id
_entity_poly.type
_entity_poly.pdbx_seq_one_letter_code
_entity_poly.pdbx_strand_id
1 'polypeptide(L)'
;MQLLRTHVLRLGALVLLALVLLAHAPAGTPPTLAQDAAPASLDLLIELDGQAPLLRRISIANASATITAADALRQAGFTVQITDGQVCAINGNTCPDSSRCDCWQQSGWDDATGAWVARPAAAAGVSLAAGTLEGWRLSSTGGALPRLSRASVAAQASLLRLREVPQEADGSIGFQGMNIDAIVGAAANQTDLREWRNSGNLSPIDGMRATAPAYARRNAAAAGKLTLGVLASDNDPRTFAGDATDLVVRLRQSYNATAGAFGAINPANGQFVAGNNWDQAFGMLGLAAADPTWDATAATRTLVTRSNADGGWSFATGSVSDSDSTGLMLQALAVGPAADPVVATARERGIAWLRTAQNNDGGFPTSAGEPSNVNSTAYAVQGLLAAGQNPYSSAWTPATANPVQYLLAAQSADGNFPGFNDTLALVQVLPALTGGTLQQPTRYRAIQRGQAWLLAQQQPDGSLGADPETTFEAVQALAATQPEPSRVAPVYQSVRAYLASIAPTYGSTQAGPTSRLILALLASGGDPRNVGGVDLVARLQGFAAGATPNGALQTGISASDQAWAMLAL
;
A
#
# COMPACT_ATOMS: atom_id res chain seq x y z
N MET A 1 -26.59 -48.69 -12.69
CA MET A 1 -26.48 -47.68 -11.60
C MET A 1 -25.56 -48.09 -10.42
N GLN A 2 -24.68 -49.09 -10.57
CA GLN A 2 -23.63 -49.39 -9.56
C GLN A 2 -22.19 -49.19 -10.06
N LEU A 3 -21.98 -49.02 -11.38
CA LEU A 3 -20.66 -48.78 -11.98
C LEU A 3 -20.27 -47.30 -12.11
N LEU A 4 -21.22 -46.36 -11.95
CA LEU A 4 -20.92 -44.91 -11.92
C LEU A 4 -20.54 -44.38 -10.52
N ARG A 5 -20.79 -45.17 -9.46
CA ARG A 5 -20.46 -44.80 -8.06
C ARG A 5 -19.02 -45.13 -7.67
N THR A 6 -18.34 -46.02 -8.38
CA THR A 6 -16.96 -46.45 -8.09
C THR A 6 -15.88 -45.57 -8.77
N HIS A 7 -16.23 -44.78 -9.79
CA HIS A 7 -15.29 -43.88 -10.46
C HIS A 7 -15.24 -42.46 -9.86
N VAL A 8 -16.31 -41.98 -9.23
CA VAL A 8 -16.33 -40.67 -8.54
C VAL A 8 -15.60 -40.72 -7.19
N LEU A 9 -15.57 -41.88 -6.53
CA LEU A 9 -14.81 -42.10 -5.28
C LEU A 9 -13.29 -42.33 -5.51
N ARG A 10 -12.86 -42.67 -6.72
CA ARG A 10 -11.42 -42.86 -7.04
C ARG A 10 -10.73 -41.58 -7.53
N LEU A 11 -11.44 -40.62 -8.15
CA LEU A 11 -10.86 -39.30 -8.46
C LEU A 11 -10.77 -38.38 -7.23
N GLY A 12 -11.67 -38.51 -6.25
CA GLY A 12 -11.61 -37.73 -5.01
C GLY A 12 -10.48 -38.14 -4.05
N ALA A 13 -10.06 -39.41 -4.08
CA ALA A 13 -8.97 -39.92 -3.25
C ALA A 13 -7.57 -39.66 -3.85
N LEU A 14 -7.45 -39.54 -5.18
CA LEU A 14 -6.17 -39.26 -5.86
C LEU A 14 -5.74 -37.79 -5.75
N VAL A 15 -6.67 -36.85 -5.61
CA VAL A 15 -6.36 -35.42 -5.40
C VAL A 15 -5.98 -35.13 -3.94
N LEU A 16 -6.53 -35.85 -2.97
CA LEU A 16 -6.12 -35.74 -1.56
C LEU A 16 -4.77 -36.43 -1.28
N LEU A 17 -4.42 -37.50 -2.01
CA LEU A 17 -3.14 -38.20 -1.83
C LEU A 17 -1.96 -37.41 -2.45
N ALA A 18 -2.19 -36.62 -3.51
CA ALA A 18 -1.18 -35.76 -4.12
C ALA A 18 -0.82 -34.54 -3.24
N LEU A 19 -1.70 -34.12 -2.33
CA LEU A 19 -1.44 -33.05 -1.36
C LEU A 19 -0.79 -33.56 -0.05
N VAL A 20 -0.79 -34.87 0.21
CA VAL A 20 -0.18 -35.49 1.42
C VAL A 20 1.15 -36.20 1.12
N LEU A 21 1.44 -36.54 -0.15
CA LEU A 21 2.70 -37.19 -0.55
C LEU A 21 3.85 -36.24 -0.92
N LEU A 22 3.70 -34.93 -0.75
CA LEU A 22 4.82 -33.96 -0.86
C LEU A 22 5.55 -33.71 0.49
N ALA A 23 5.18 -34.40 1.57
CA ALA A 23 5.69 -34.17 2.91
C ALA A 23 6.82 -35.13 3.38
N HIS A 24 7.43 -35.93 2.50
CA HIS A 24 8.51 -36.85 2.90
C HIS A 24 9.66 -36.87 1.89
N ALA A 25 10.21 -35.69 1.57
CA ALA A 25 11.63 -35.65 1.18
C ALA A 25 12.46 -36.04 2.41
N PRO A 26 13.49 -36.90 2.29
CA PRO A 26 14.40 -37.15 3.40
C PRO A 26 14.94 -35.80 3.86
N ALA A 27 15.02 -35.59 5.18
CA ALA A 27 15.63 -34.41 5.77
C ALA A 27 17.04 -34.25 5.18
N GLY A 28 17.13 -33.46 4.12
CA GLY A 28 18.38 -32.84 3.74
C GLY A 28 18.83 -32.09 4.98
N THR A 29 20.11 -32.21 5.32
CA THR A 29 20.76 -31.22 6.16
C THR A 29 20.19 -29.85 5.79
N PRO A 30 19.67 -29.05 6.76
CA PRO A 30 19.20 -27.71 6.45
C PRO A 30 20.30 -27.07 5.61
N PRO A 31 19.97 -26.39 4.50
CA PRO A 31 21.00 -25.68 3.76
C PRO A 31 21.71 -24.83 4.79
N THR A 32 22.96 -25.18 5.11
CA THR A 32 23.89 -24.21 5.64
C THR A 32 23.73 -23.04 4.70
N LEU A 33 23.32 -21.89 5.22
CA LEU A 33 23.28 -20.62 4.50
C LEU A 33 24.72 -20.29 4.11
N ALA A 34 25.28 -21.05 3.18
CA ALA A 34 26.41 -20.67 2.38
C ALA A 34 25.83 -19.71 1.35
N GLN A 35 25.48 -18.52 1.83
CA GLN A 35 25.51 -17.35 0.98
C GLN A 35 26.96 -17.30 0.49
N ASP A 36 27.18 -17.48 -0.81
CA ASP A 36 28.39 -16.98 -1.44
C ASP A 36 28.56 -15.56 -0.89
N ALA A 37 29.67 -15.32 -0.17
CA ALA A 37 29.83 -14.11 0.62
C ALA A 37 29.56 -12.91 -0.29
N ALA A 38 28.40 -12.28 -0.10
CA ALA A 38 28.05 -11.09 -0.84
C ALA A 38 29.23 -10.12 -0.74
N PRO A 39 29.57 -9.38 -1.81
CA PRO A 39 30.61 -8.37 -1.69
C PRO A 39 30.27 -7.50 -0.49
N ALA A 40 31.23 -7.40 0.44
CA ALA A 40 31.10 -6.60 1.64
C ALA A 40 30.64 -5.21 1.21
N SER A 41 29.44 -4.80 1.62
CA SER A 41 28.79 -3.60 1.09
C SER A 41 28.10 -2.83 2.19
N LEU A 42 27.86 -1.55 1.95
CA LEU A 42 27.10 -0.68 2.85
C LEU A 42 26.14 0.19 2.03
N ASP A 43 25.10 0.66 2.68
CA ASP A 43 24.06 1.49 2.08
C ASP A 43 24.14 2.94 2.59
N LEU A 44 24.06 3.88 1.66
CA LEU A 44 24.03 5.32 1.92
C LEU A 44 22.66 5.87 1.53
N LEU A 45 21.97 6.51 2.48
CA LEU A 45 20.67 7.13 2.29
C LEU A 45 20.76 8.66 2.37
N ILE A 46 20.39 9.36 1.31
CA ILE A 46 20.31 10.82 1.29
C ILE A 46 18.85 11.26 1.19
N GLU A 47 18.39 12.05 2.14
CA GLU A 47 17.04 12.64 2.12
C GLU A 47 17.10 14.16 2.04
N LEU A 48 16.31 14.72 1.12
CA LEU A 48 16.07 16.16 1.02
C LEU A 48 14.57 16.39 1.27
N ASP A 49 14.24 17.42 2.03
CA ASP A 49 12.82 17.75 2.29
C ASP A 49 12.10 18.02 0.96
N GLY A 50 10.95 17.36 0.76
CA GLY A 50 10.14 17.48 -0.45
C GLY A 50 10.65 16.74 -1.70
N GLN A 51 11.76 15.99 -1.62
CA GLN A 51 12.28 15.18 -2.73
C GLN A 51 12.25 13.68 -2.41
N ALA A 52 12.39 12.86 -3.46
CA ALA A 52 12.56 11.42 -3.30
C ALA A 52 13.92 11.10 -2.65
N PRO A 53 13.97 10.13 -1.73
CA PRO A 53 15.23 9.68 -1.12
C PRO A 53 16.17 9.09 -2.18
N LEU A 54 17.47 9.34 -2.02
CA LEU A 54 18.52 8.75 -2.84
C LEU A 54 19.22 7.65 -2.04
N LEU A 55 19.09 6.41 -2.50
CA LEU A 55 19.79 5.25 -1.95
C LEU A 55 20.92 4.84 -2.89
N ARG A 56 22.11 4.62 -2.33
CA ARG A 56 23.27 4.07 -3.04
C ARG A 56 23.95 2.99 -2.22
N ARG A 57 24.14 1.82 -2.82
CA ARG A 57 24.98 0.76 -2.29
C ARG A 57 26.38 0.87 -2.85
N ILE A 58 27.40 0.75 -2.00
CA ILE A 58 28.80 0.65 -2.41
C ILE A 58 29.43 -0.63 -1.89
N SER A 59 30.38 -1.16 -2.66
CA SER A 59 31.22 -2.27 -2.22
C SER A 59 32.46 -1.73 -1.48
N ILE A 60 32.85 -2.41 -0.42
CA ILE A 60 34.11 -2.23 0.29
C ILE A 60 34.98 -3.47 0.13
N ALA A 61 36.28 -3.33 0.39
CA ALA A 61 37.27 -4.34 0.01
C ALA A 61 37.01 -5.75 0.60
N ASN A 62 36.52 -5.83 1.84
CA ASN A 62 36.13 -7.06 2.52
C ASN A 62 35.31 -6.74 3.78
N ALA A 63 34.76 -7.76 4.44
CA ALA A 63 33.87 -7.59 5.60
C ALA A 63 34.52 -6.90 6.82
N SER A 64 35.85 -6.95 6.95
CA SER A 64 36.61 -6.29 8.01
C SER A 64 37.14 -4.90 7.63
N ALA A 65 37.03 -4.52 6.36
CA ALA A 65 37.49 -3.21 5.89
C ALA A 65 36.54 -2.12 6.37
N THR A 66 37.07 -0.89 6.48
CA THR A 66 36.27 0.30 6.73
C THR A 66 36.58 1.39 5.73
N ILE A 67 35.65 2.33 5.58
CA ILE A 67 35.76 3.51 4.72
C ILE A 67 35.24 4.73 5.48
N THR A 68 35.83 5.91 5.26
CA THR A 68 35.29 7.14 5.85
C THR A 68 33.95 7.48 5.21
N ALA A 69 33.05 8.10 5.96
CA ALA A 69 31.74 8.49 5.43
C ALA A 69 31.86 9.45 4.24
N ALA A 70 32.85 10.34 4.24
CA ALA A 70 33.18 11.21 3.11
C ALA A 70 33.56 10.42 1.85
N ASP A 71 34.45 9.44 1.98
CA ASP A 71 34.93 8.65 0.84
C ASP A 71 33.84 7.71 0.35
N ALA A 72 33.01 7.19 1.25
CA ALA A 72 31.83 6.40 0.89
C ALA A 72 30.87 7.21 0.01
N LEU A 73 30.55 8.45 0.40
CA LEU A 73 29.71 9.33 -0.42
C LEU A 73 30.32 9.60 -1.79
N ARG A 74 31.64 9.88 -1.86
CA ARG A 74 32.34 10.11 -3.14
C ARG A 74 32.35 8.85 -4.01
N GLN A 75 32.61 7.68 -3.42
CA GLN A 75 32.60 6.39 -4.12
C GLN A 75 31.20 6.06 -4.65
N ALA A 76 30.15 6.45 -3.94
CA ALA A 76 28.76 6.33 -4.38
C ALA A 76 28.39 7.30 -5.52
N GLY A 77 29.33 8.16 -5.95
CA GLY A 77 29.16 9.11 -7.04
C GLY A 77 28.53 10.44 -6.61
N PHE A 78 28.45 10.73 -5.31
CA PHE A 78 27.98 12.03 -4.84
C PHE A 78 29.12 13.06 -4.89
N THR A 79 28.78 14.29 -5.28
CA THR A 79 29.66 15.43 -5.06
C THR A 79 29.44 15.96 -3.65
N VAL A 80 30.51 16.11 -2.87
CA VAL A 80 30.40 16.44 -1.44
C VAL A 80 31.31 17.62 -1.11
N GLN A 81 30.76 18.62 -0.43
CA GLN A 81 31.54 19.72 0.17
C GLN A 81 31.65 19.48 1.67
N ILE A 82 32.87 19.56 2.19
CA ILE A 82 33.18 19.33 3.60
C ILE A 82 33.96 20.53 4.14
N THR A 83 33.50 21.06 5.27
CA THR A 83 34.16 22.13 6.03
C THR A 83 34.28 21.66 7.48
N ASP A 84 35.48 21.76 8.06
CA ASP A 84 35.75 21.34 9.44
C ASP A 84 35.24 19.92 9.80
N GLY A 85 35.33 19.00 8.83
CA GLY A 85 34.90 17.60 9.00
C GLY A 85 33.38 17.38 8.97
N GLN A 86 32.59 18.41 8.65
CA GLN A 86 31.14 18.31 8.47
C GLN A 86 30.75 18.32 6.99
N VAL A 87 29.69 17.61 6.63
CA VAL A 87 29.12 17.65 5.28
C VAL A 87 28.25 18.91 5.16
N CYS A 88 28.64 19.81 4.25
CA CYS A 88 27.96 21.10 4.04
C CYS A 88 27.14 21.11 2.76
N ALA A 89 27.48 20.25 1.80
CA ALA A 89 26.68 20.03 0.61
C ALA A 89 26.82 18.62 0.06
N ILE A 90 25.72 18.11 -0.51
CA ILE A 90 25.68 16.88 -1.32
C ILE A 90 24.97 17.21 -2.63
N ASN A 91 25.62 16.95 -3.77
CA ASN A 91 25.10 17.27 -5.11
C ASN A 91 24.69 18.74 -5.28
N GLY A 92 25.44 19.65 -4.66
CA GLY A 92 25.17 21.10 -4.69
C GLY A 92 24.04 21.56 -3.76
N ASN A 93 23.34 20.65 -3.07
CA ASN A 93 22.33 21.02 -2.07
C ASN A 93 23.02 21.49 -0.79
N THR A 94 22.92 22.79 -0.51
CA THR A 94 23.60 23.49 0.57
C THR A 94 22.63 23.89 1.69
N CYS A 95 23.17 24.25 2.85
CA CYS A 95 22.39 24.90 3.89
C CYS A 95 21.88 26.28 3.43
N PRO A 96 20.69 26.73 3.88
CA PRO A 96 20.22 28.09 3.63
C PRO A 96 21.21 29.17 4.09
N ASP A 97 21.91 28.92 5.20
CA ASP A 97 23.05 29.70 5.66
C ASP A 97 24.35 28.99 5.26
N SER A 98 25.06 29.56 4.29
CA SER A 98 26.30 28.98 3.76
C SER A 98 27.48 29.03 4.74
N SER A 99 27.34 29.71 5.88
CA SER A 99 28.35 29.76 6.94
C SER A 99 28.29 28.58 7.92
N ARG A 100 27.25 27.72 7.82
CA ARG A 100 27.04 26.56 8.71
C ARG A 100 26.76 25.29 7.92
N CYS A 101 27.03 24.13 8.54
CA CYS A 101 26.82 22.80 7.96
C CYS A 101 25.83 21.94 8.76
N ASP A 102 25.18 22.50 9.79
CA ASP A 102 24.32 21.80 10.74
C ASP A 102 22.89 21.55 10.22
N CYS A 103 22.55 22.07 9.04
CA CYS A 103 21.33 21.71 8.34
C CYS A 103 21.34 20.25 7.83
N TRP A 104 22.55 19.68 7.66
CA TRP A 104 22.78 18.29 7.29
C TRP A 104 23.00 17.46 8.54
N GLN A 105 22.05 16.58 8.85
CA GLN A 105 22.20 15.63 9.95
C GLN A 105 22.68 14.28 9.40
N GLN A 106 23.90 13.88 9.79
CA GLN A 106 24.37 12.52 9.58
C GLN A 106 23.88 11.60 10.70
N SER A 107 23.49 10.38 10.37
CA SER A 107 23.05 9.38 11.34
C SER A 107 23.37 7.97 10.85
N GLY A 108 23.68 7.06 11.78
CA GLY A 108 23.76 5.63 11.50
C GLY A 108 22.49 4.92 11.94
N TRP A 109 22.04 3.92 11.18
CA TRP A 109 20.95 3.05 11.61
C TRP A 109 21.44 2.06 12.67
N ASP A 110 20.71 1.94 13.77
CA ASP A 110 20.92 0.91 14.79
C ASP A 110 19.90 -0.22 14.63
N ASP A 111 20.39 -1.40 14.24
CA ASP A 111 19.54 -2.58 14.05
C ASP A 111 18.93 -3.11 15.32
N ALA A 112 19.58 -2.93 16.47
CA ALA A 112 19.12 -3.47 17.74
C ALA A 112 17.88 -2.71 18.23
N THR A 113 17.86 -1.39 18.03
CA THR A 113 16.75 -0.52 18.43
C THR A 113 15.77 -0.22 17.29
N GLY A 114 16.17 -0.42 16.04
CA GLY A 114 15.36 -0.09 14.86
C GLY A 114 15.21 1.43 14.67
N ALA A 115 16.23 2.20 15.04
CA ALA A 115 16.18 3.66 15.05
C ALA A 115 17.45 4.30 14.47
N TRP A 116 17.30 5.52 13.97
CA TRP A 116 18.43 6.35 13.56
C TRP A 116 19.13 6.96 14.77
N VAL A 117 20.46 6.87 14.79
CA VAL A 117 21.32 7.47 15.82
C VAL A 117 22.13 8.59 15.19
N ALA A 118 21.89 9.83 15.63
CA ALA A 118 22.63 11.01 15.19
C ALA A 118 24.14 10.88 15.45
N ARG A 119 24.97 11.31 14.49
CA ARG A 119 26.42 11.40 14.66
C ARG A 119 26.83 12.82 15.12
N PRO A 120 27.85 12.96 16.00
CA PRO A 120 28.34 14.25 16.48
C PRO A 120 29.15 15.03 15.42
N ALA A 121 29.50 16.28 15.74
CA ALA A 121 30.23 17.22 14.87
C ALA A 121 31.68 16.81 14.59
N ALA A 122 31.86 15.95 13.58
CA ALA A 122 33.05 15.70 12.73
C ALA A 122 32.70 14.54 11.76
N ALA A 123 31.46 14.53 11.28
CA ALA A 123 30.78 13.31 10.87
C ALA A 123 31.31 12.71 9.56
N ALA A 124 31.94 13.53 8.71
CA ALA A 124 32.57 13.08 7.47
C ALA A 124 33.73 12.08 7.69
N GLY A 125 34.37 12.13 8.88
CA GLY A 125 35.46 11.22 9.28
C GLY A 125 34.98 9.93 9.96
N VAL A 126 33.68 9.71 10.11
CA VAL A 126 33.13 8.48 10.71
C VAL A 126 33.53 7.28 9.86
N SER A 127 34.10 6.26 10.52
CA SER A 127 34.50 5.01 9.88
C SER A 127 33.28 4.09 9.75
N LEU A 128 32.93 3.72 8.52
CA LEU A 128 31.81 2.86 8.18
C LEU A 128 32.31 1.46 7.80
N ALA A 129 31.58 0.43 8.22
CA ALA A 129 31.91 -0.98 7.95
C ALA A 129 30.86 -1.62 7.02
N ALA A 130 31.14 -2.83 6.53
CA ALA A 130 30.17 -3.62 5.79
C ALA A 130 28.89 -3.85 6.62
N GLY A 131 27.75 -3.89 5.94
CA GLY A 131 26.44 -4.01 6.54
C GLY A 131 25.98 -2.74 7.25
N THR A 132 26.65 -1.59 7.12
CA THR A 132 26.17 -0.32 7.70
C THR A 132 25.09 0.29 6.81
N LEU A 133 24.05 0.88 7.42
CA LEU A 133 23.17 1.85 6.76
C LEU A 133 23.47 3.22 7.39
N GLU A 134 24.09 4.10 6.61
CA GLU A 134 24.43 5.46 7.03
C GLU A 134 23.58 6.45 6.22
N GLY A 135 23.09 7.50 6.88
CA GLY A 135 22.14 8.43 6.30
C GLY A 135 22.50 9.88 6.53
N TRP A 136 22.10 10.73 5.57
CA TRP A 136 22.16 12.18 5.66
C TRP A 136 20.80 12.75 5.31
N ARG A 137 20.30 13.67 6.13
CA ARG A 137 19.10 14.42 5.79
C ARG A 137 19.35 15.91 5.86
N LEU A 138 18.96 16.60 4.79
CA LEU A 138 18.94 18.06 4.71
C LEU A 138 17.57 18.55 5.18
N SER A 139 17.56 19.42 6.19
CA SER A 139 16.35 20.12 6.62
C SER A 139 16.62 21.59 6.93
N SER A 140 15.63 22.44 6.64
CA SER A 140 15.72 23.90 6.84
C SER A 140 15.87 24.29 8.32
N THR A 141 15.43 23.43 9.24
CA THR A 141 15.56 23.63 10.70
C THR A 141 16.77 22.92 11.31
N GLY A 142 17.49 22.10 10.53
CA GLY A 142 18.57 21.22 11.01
C GLY A 142 18.09 20.06 11.89
N GLY A 143 18.99 19.11 12.15
CA GLY A 143 18.79 18.01 13.11
C GLY A 143 17.77 16.91 12.74
N ALA A 144 17.15 16.98 11.57
CA ALA A 144 16.17 15.98 11.14
C ALA A 144 16.84 14.64 10.79
N LEU A 145 16.37 13.53 11.37
CA LEU A 145 16.85 12.20 11.00
C LEU A 145 16.18 11.71 9.70
N PRO A 146 16.83 10.82 8.92
CA PRO A 146 16.21 10.19 7.77
C PRO A 146 14.91 9.45 8.15
N ARG A 147 13.99 9.32 7.20
CA ARG A 147 12.66 8.73 7.42
C ARG A 147 12.62 7.25 7.07
N LEU A 148 13.37 6.82 6.06
CA LEU A 148 13.38 5.42 5.67
C LEU A 148 14.15 4.56 6.69
N SER A 149 13.58 3.40 7.00
CA SER A 149 14.22 2.39 7.85
C SER A 149 15.12 1.46 7.05
N ARG A 150 15.95 0.65 7.71
CA ARG A 150 16.65 -0.47 7.05
C ARG A 150 15.68 -1.44 6.37
N ALA A 151 14.55 -1.73 6.99
CA ALA A 151 13.54 -2.61 6.39
C ALA A 151 12.94 -1.99 5.12
N SER A 152 12.75 -0.66 5.08
CA SER A 152 12.35 0.05 3.86
C SER A 152 13.41 -0.03 2.75
N VAL A 153 14.70 0.06 3.10
CA VAL A 153 15.81 -0.11 2.16
C VAL A 153 15.84 -1.54 1.59
N ALA A 154 15.68 -2.55 2.45
CA ALA A 154 15.56 -3.95 2.03
C ALA A 154 14.34 -4.18 1.11
N ALA A 155 13.20 -3.56 1.42
CA ALA A 155 12.00 -3.64 0.58
C ALA A 155 12.22 -3.00 -0.81
N GLN A 156 12.96 -1.89 -0.89
CA GLN A 156 13.35 -1.30 -2.18
C GLN A 156 14.26 -2.22 -3.01
N ALA A 157 15.25 -2.87 -2.38
CA ALA A 157 16.07 -3.87 -3.06
C ALA A 157 15.22 -5.03 -3.61
N SER A 158 14.23 -5.48 -2.83
CA SER A 158 13.27 -6.51 -3.23
C SER A 158 12.43 -6.07 -4.43
N LEU A 159 12.02 -4.81 -4.50
CA LEU A 159 11.27 -4.28 -5.64
C LEU A 159 12.12 -4.19 -6.91
N LEU A 160 13.41 -3.82 -6.77
CA LEU A 160 14.34 -3.86 -7.89
C LEU A 160 14.48 -5.29 -8.42
N ARG A 161 14.60 -6.27 -7.52
CA ARG A 161 14.63 -7.69 -7.89
C ARG A 161 13.33 -8.15 -8.55
N LEU A 162 12.19 -7.75 -7.99
CA LEU A 162 10.88 -8.09 -8.53
C LEU A 162 10.69 -7.54 -9.95
N ARG A 163 11.27 -6.39 -10.27
CA ARG A 163 11.25 -5.81 -11.62
C ARG A 163 11.99 -6.66 -12.67
N GLU A 164 12.95 -7.46 -12.22
CA GLU A 164 13.69 -8.39 -13.09
C GLU A 164 12.95 -9.72 -13.31
N VAL A 165 11.90 -9.99 -12.52
CA VAL A 165 11.07 -11.19 -12.70
C VAL A 165 10.29 -11.03 -14.01
N PRO A 166 10.40 -11.98 -14.96
CA PRO A 166 9.66 -11.92 -16.20
C PRO A 166 8.15 -11.87 -15.94
N GLN A 167 7.48 -10.91 -16.59
CA GLN A 167 6.02 -10.87 -16.63
C GLN A 167 5.49 -11.93 -17.60
N GLU A 168 4.33 -12.49 -17.27
CA GLU A 168 3.57 -13.37 -18.14
C GLU A 168 3.04 -12.61 -19.37
N ALA A 169 2.50 -13.35 -20.35
CA ALA A 169 1.97 -12.76 -21.58
C ALA A 169 0.83 -11.76 -21.34
N ASP A 170 0.05 -11.94 -20.28
CA ASP A 170 -1.03 -11.01 -19.87
C ASP A 170 -0.53 -9.83 -19.01
N GLY A 171 0.78 -9.77 -18.74
CA GLY A 171 1.42 -8.74 -17.92
C GLY A 171 1.51 -9.09 -16.43
N SER A 172 0.90 -10.18 -15.96
CA SER A 172 0.96 -10.57 -14.55
C SER A 172 2.35 -11.05 -14.11
N ILE A 173 2.63 -10.97 -12.81
CA ILE A 173 3.80 -11.60 -12.18
C ILE A 173 3.35 -12.94 -11.59
N GLY A 174 3.69 -14.03 -12.26
CA GLY A 174 3.28 -15.37 -11.88
C GLY A 174 1.76 -15.56 -11.87
N PHE A 175 1.26 -16.41 -10.96
CA PHE A 175 -0.19 -16.65 -10.87
C PHE A 175 -0.92 -15.49 -10.18
N GLN A 176 -2.21 -15.32 -10.47
CA GLN A 176 -3.03 -14.19 -10.00
C GLN A 176 -2.88 -13.82 -8.52
N GLY A 177 -2.83 -14.81 -7.62
CA GLY A 177 -2.65 -14.55 -6.18
C GLY A 177 -1.29 -13.94 -5.83
N MET A 178 -0.22 -14.37 -6.51
CA MET A 178 1.13 -13.81 -6.39
C MET A 178 1.19 -12.42 -7.04
N ASN A 179 0.56 -12.24 -8.19
CA ASN A 179 0.45 -10.95 -8.85
C ASN A 179 -0.27 -9.90 -7.96
N ILE A 180 -1.32 -10.30 -7.26
CA ILE A 180 -1.99 -9.45 -6.27
C ILE A 180 -1.05 -9.11 -5.10
N ASP A 181 -0.31 -10.09 -4.58
CA ASP A 181 0.68 -9.84 -3.50
C ASP A 181 1.77 -8.86 -3.97
N ALA A 182 2.23 -8.98 -5.23
CA ALA A 182 3.17 -8.04 -5.84
C ALA A 182 2.61 -6.61 -5.89
N ILE A 183 1.36 -6.45 -6.31
CA ILE A 183 0.68 -5.14 -6.37
C ILE A 183 0.52 -4.54 -4.96
N VAL A 184 0.08 -5.34 -3.99
CA VAL A 184 -0.08 -4.89 -2.60
C VAL A 184 1.28 -4.50 -1.99
N GLY A 185 2.31 -5.33 -2.18
CA GLY A 185 3.67 -5.07 -1.70
C GLY A 185 4.32 -3.85 -2.36
N ALA A 186 4.11 -3.64 -3.65
CA ALA A 186 4.60 -2.46 -4.36
C ALA A 186 3.88 -1.18 -3.90
N ALA A 187 2.57 -1.22 -3.73
CA ALA A 187 1.80 -0.10 -3.22
C ALA A 187 2.22 0.31 -1.79
N ALA A 188 2.49 -0.68 -0.93
CA ALA A 188 3.05 -0.47 0.41
C ALA A 188 4.41 0.27 0.41
N ASN A 189 5.16 0.14 -0.69
CA ASN A 189 6.44 0.81 -0.94
C ASN A 189 6.30 2.05 -1.85
N GLN A 190 5.09 2.54 -2.09
CA GLN A 190 4.82 3.68 -2.99
C GLN A 190 5.33 3.48 -4.43
N THR A 191 5.43 2.22 -4.87
CA THR A 191 5.85 1.86 -6.22
C THR A 191 4.64 1.57 -7.09
N ASP A 192 4.58 2.26 -8.23
CA ASP A 192 3.49 2.13 -9.19
C ASP A 192 3.83 1.11 -10.27
N LEU A 193 3.15 -0.04 -10.26
CA LEU A 193 3.39 -1.11 -11.22
C LEU A 193 2.77 -0.84 -12.60
N ARG A 194 2.01 0.25 -12.79
CA ARG A 194 1.47 0.59 -14.13
C ARG A 194 2.56 0.91 -15.15
N GLU A 195 3.71 1.34 -14.68
CA GLU A 195 4.89 1.65 -15.53
C GLU A 195 5.71 0.41 -15.87
N TRP A 196 5.41 -0.75 -15.27
CA TRP A 196 6.12 -1.99 -15.52
C TRP A 196 5.41 -2.72 -16.65
N ARG A 197 5.98 -2.65 -17.85
CA ARG A 197 5.33 -3.17 -19.06
C ARG A 197 6.15 -4.28 -19.69
N ASN A 198 5.46 -5.36 -20.04
CA ASN A 198 6.04 -6.45 -20.82
C ASN A 198 6.16 -6.06 -22.31
N SER A 199 6.66 -6.96 -23.16
CA SER A 199 6.80 -6.72 -24.61
C SER A 199 5.47 -6.50 -25.34
N GLY A 200 4.36 -6.94 -24.76
CA GLY A 200 2.99 -6.67 -25.22
C GLY A 200 2.40 -5.35 -24.70
N ASN A 201 3.20 -4.52 -24.03
CA ASN A 201 2.79 -3.26 -23.39
C ASN A 201 1.75 -3.44 -22.24
N LEU A 202 1.69 -4.63 -21.65
CA LEU A 202 0.78 -4.96 -20.55
C LEU A 202 1.50 -4.88 -19.20
N SER A 203 0.78 -4.37 -18.20
CA SER A 203 1.24 -4.23 -16.81
C SER A 203 0.72 -5.33 -15.89
N PRO A 204 1.26 -5.47 -14.67
CA PRO A 204 0.71 -6.36 -13.65
C PRO A 204 -0.77 -6.08 -13.33
N ILE A 205 -1.21 -4.82 -13.45
CA ILE A 205 -2.61 -4.42 -13.26
C ILE A 205 -3.48 -4.95 -14.41
N ASP A 206 -2.97 -4.95 -15.64
CA ASP A 206 -3.69 -5.48 -16.81
C ASP A 206 -3.88 -7.00 -16.68
N GLY A 207 -2.83 -7.73 -16.26
CA GLY A 207 -2.92 -9.16 -15.96
C GLY A 207 -3.89 -9.45 -14.82
N MET A 208 -3.86 -8.63 -13.76
CA MET A 208 -4.84 -8.72 -12.67
C MET A 208 -6.28 -8.56 -13.19
N ARG A 209 -6.53 -7.58 -14.06
CA ARG A 209 -7.84 -7.33 -14.67
C ARG A 209 -8.28 -8.47 -15.57
N ALA A 210 -7.38 -9.05 -16.36
CA ALA A 210 -7.69 -10.10 -17.32
C ALA A 210 -8.31 -11.36 -16.67
N THR A 211 -7.85 -11.72 -15.47
CA THR A 211 -8.31 -12.95 -14.78
C THR A 211 -9.23 -12.69 -13.58
N ALA A 212 -9.47 -11.41 -13.25
CA ALA A 212 -10.27 -10.97 -12.10
C ALA A 212 -11.64 -11.68 -11.98
N PRO A 213 -12.49 -11.78 -13.02
CA PRO A 213 -13.80 -12.41 -12.89
C PRO A 213 -13.72 -13.90 -12.52
N ALA A 214 -12.77 -14.64 -13.09
CA ALA A 214 -12.59 -16.06 -12.79
C ALA A 214 -11.97 -16.27 -11.39
N TYR A 215 -11.06 -15.40 -10.98
CA TYR A 215 -10.42 -15.47 -9.67
C TYR A 215 -11.40 -15.16 -8.53
N ALA A 216 -12.14 -14.04 -8.63
CA ALA A 216 -13.16 -13.65 -7.65
C ALA A 216 -14.26 -14.71 -7.47
N ARG A 217 -14.49 -15.54 -8.50
CA ARG A 217 -15.51 -16.58 -8.46
C ARG A 217 -15.15 -17.78 -7.58
N ARG A 218 -13.88 -17.98 -7.23
CA ARG A 218 -13.40 -19.19 -6.55
C ARG A 218 -13.97 -19.34 -5.15
N ASN A 219 -13.87 -18.30 -4.33
CA ASN A 219 -14.36 -18.26 -2.96
C ASN A 219 -14.27 -16.83 -2.39
N ALA A 220 -14.69 -16.63 -1.15
CA ALA A 220 -14.65 -15.33 -0.48
C ALA A 220 -13.21 -14.83 -0.30
N ALA A 221 -12.26 -15.73 -0.04
CA ALA A 221 -10.85 -15.35 0.08
C ALA A 221 -10.29 -14.72 -1.21
N ALA A 222 -10.55 -15.35 -2.35
CA ALA A 222 -10.08 -14.86 -3.64
C ALA A 222 -10.74 -13.52 -4.02
N ALA A 223 -12.05 -13.36 -3.77
CA ALA A 223 -12.73 -12.09 -3.97
C ALA A 223 -12.13 -10.98 -3.08
N GLY A 224 -11.94 -11.28 -1.78
CA GLY A 224 -11.41 -10.31 -0.81
C GLY A 224 -9.96 -9.92 -1.11
N LYS A 225 -9.10 -10.89 -1.43
CA LYS A 225 -7.72 -10.65 -1.83
C LYS A 225 -7.64 -9.81 -3.11
N LEU A 226 -8.46 -10.11 -4.12
CA LEU A 226 -8.52 -9.30 -5.33
C LEU A 226 -8.98 -7.87 -5.04
N THR A 227 -9.98 -7.67 -4.18
CA THR A 227 -10.40 -6.33 -3.76
C THR A 227 -9.26 -5.53 -3.15
N LEU A 228 -8.43 -6.15 -2.30
CA LEU A 228 -7.23 -5.50 -1.74
C LEU A 228 -6.23 -5.10 -2.84
N GLY A 229 -5.96 -6.00 -3.80
CA GLY A 229 -5.09 -5.70 -4.95
C GLY A 229 -5.61 -4.55 -5.82
N VAL A 230 -6.91 -4.54 -6.12
CA VAL A 230 -7.56 -3.47 -6.89
C VAL A 230 -7.42 -2.13 -6.18
N LEU A 231 -7.74 -2.09 -4.89
CA LEU A 231 -7.60 -0.87 -4.08
C LEU A 231 -6.14 -0.41 -3.95
N ALA A 232 -5.20 -1.35 -3.82
CA ALA A 232 -3.76 -1.06 -3.75
C ALA A 232 -3.22 -0.50 -5.07
N SER A 233 -3.81 -0.88 -6.20
CA SER A 233 -3.52 -0.31 -7.51
C SER A 233 -4.25 1.00 -7.82
N ASP A 234 -4.88 1.62 -6.81
CA ASP A 234 -5.69 2.84 -6.93
C ASP A 234 -6.85 2.73 -7.95
N ASN A 235 -7.43 1.53 -8.08
CA ASN A 235 -8.59 1.28 -8.92
C ASN A 235 -9.86 1.06 -8.08
N ASP A 236 -11.03 1.31 -8.69
CA ASP A 236 -12.32 1.09 -8.04
C ASP A 236 -12.76 -0.40 -8.12
N PRO A 237 -12.98 -1.09 -6.99
CA PRO A 237 -13.38 -2.50 -6.97
C PRO A 237 -14.78 -2.79 -7.53
N ARG A 238 -15.62 -1.79 -7.78
CA ARG A 238 -16.94 -2.00 -8.38
C ARG A 238 -16.89 -2.08 -9.91
N THR A 239 -15.95 -1.36 -10.53
CA THR A 239 -15.87 -1.22 -11.99
C THR A 239 -14.63 -1.87 -12.61
N PHE A 240 -13.63 -2.25 -11.80
CA PHE A 240 -12.30 -2.68 -12.28
C PHE A 240 -12.29 -3.78 -13.35
N ALA A 241 -13.19 -4.76 -13.26
CA ALA A 241 -13.26 -5.91 -14.16
C ALA A 241 -14.55 -5.93 -15.00
N GLY A 242 -15.07 -4.73 -15.30
CA GLY A 242 -16.32 -4.51 -16.02
C GLY A 242 -17.58 -4.72 -15.16
N ASP A 243 -18.72 -4.23 -15.66
CA ASP A 243 -19.99 -4.11 -14.92
C ASP A 243 -20.52 -5.44 -14.35
N ALA A 244 -20.12 -6.58 -14.91
CA ALA A 244 -20.52 -7.91 -14.45
C ALA A 244 -19.71 -8.41 -13.23
N THR A 245 -18.69 -7.67 -12.78
CA THR A 245 -17.78 -8.08 -11.71
C THR A 245 -17.61 -6.96 -10.67
N ASP A 246 -18.71 -6.53 -10.07
CA ASP A 246 -18.66 -5.69 -8.86
C ASP A 246 -18.18 -6.55 -7.67
N LEU A 247 -16.94 -6.31 -7.23
CA LEU A 247 -16.32 -7.08 -6.15
C LEU A 247 -16.96 -6.79 -4.79
N VAL A 248 -17.53 -5.60 -4.59
CA VAL A 248 -18.24 -5.24 -3.35
C VAL A 248 -19.54 -6.02 -3.25
N VAL A 249 -20.32 -6.05 -4.33
CA VAL A 249 -21.53 -6.88 -4.43
C VAL A 249 -21.17 -8.35 -4.23
N ARG A 250 -20.10 -8.82 -4.86
CA ARG A 250 -19.62 -10.20 -4.72
C ARG A 250 -19.29 -10.56 -3.26
N LEU A 251 -18.57 -9.68 -2.56
CA LEU A 251 -18.24 -9.89 -1.15
C LEU A 251 -19.49 -9.85 -0.26
N ARG A 252 -20.42 -8.92 -0.51
CA ARG A 252 -21.71 -8.85 0.19
C ARG A 252 -22.54 -10.12 -0.02
N GLN A 253 -22.56 -10.68 -1.23
CA GLN A 253 -23.23 -11.96 -1.52
C GLN A 253 -22.56 -13.16 -0.86
N SER A 254 -21.25 -13.08 -0.61
CA SER A 254 -20.50 -14.13 0.08
C SER A 254 -20.64 -14.05 1.60
N TYR A 255 -21.17 -12.95 2.14
CA TYR A 255 -21.35 -12.72 3.58
C TYR A 255 -22.78 -13.03 4.03
N ASN A 256 -22.92 -13.93 5.00
CA ASN A 256 -24.17 -14.19 5.68
C ASN A 256 -24.21 -13.44 7.02
N ALA A 257 -25.05 -12.40 7.11
CA ALA A 257 -25.14 -11.56 8.30
C ALA A 257 -25.63 -12.30 9.56
N THR A 258 -26.55 -13.28 9.40
CA THR A 258 -27.06 -14.08 10.52
C THR A 258 -25.97 -15.00 11.10
N ALA A 259 -25.16 -15.60 10.24
CA ALA A 259 -24.04 -16.44 10.65
C ALA A 259 -22.77 -15.64 11.02
N GLY A 260 -22.72 -14.35 10.68
CA GLY A 260 -21.49 -13.55 10.77
C GLY A 260 -20.34 -14.15 9.95
N ALA A 261 -20.63 -14.86 8.87
CA ALA A 261 -19.64 -15.69 8.18
C ALA A 261 -19.57 -15.39 6.69
N PHE A 262 -18.36 -15.36 6.15
CA PHE A 262 -18.11 -15.47 4.73
C PHE A 262 -18.12 -16.94 4.30
N GLY A 263 -18.64 -17.20 3.11
CA GLY A 263 -18.82 -18.54 2.58
C GLY A 263 -19.49 -18.52 1.20
N ALA A 264 -20.23 -19.59 0.90
CA ALA A 264 -20.93 -19.73 -0.36
C ALA A 264 -22.34 -20.29 -0.16
N ILE A 265 -23.24 -19.96 -1.08
CA ILE A 265 -24.54 -20.61 -1.18
C ILE A 265 -24.37 -21.86 -2.04
N ASN A 266 -24.78 -23.01 -1.51
CA ASN A 266 -24.82 -24.24 -2.28
C ASN A 266 -25.92 -24.13 -3.36
N PRO A 267 -25.56 -24.21 -4.65
CA PRO A 267 -26.53 -24.02 -5.73
C PRO A 267 -27.58 -25.13 -5.82
N ALA A 268 -27.32 -26.31 -5.23
CA ALA A 268 -28.24 -27.45 -5.30
C ALA A 268 -29.42 -27.32 -4.33
N ASN A 269 -29.25 -26.63 -3.20
CA ASN A 269 -30.27 -26.57 -2.14
C ASN A 269 -30.45 -25.18 -1.51
N GLY A 270 -29.70 -24.16 -1.98
CA GLY A 270 -29.77 -22.79 -1.46
C GLY A 270 -29.20 -22.61 -0.05
N GLN A 271 -28.59 -23.64 0.54
CA GLN A 271 -28.06 -23.56 1.90
C GLN A 271 -26.74 -22.79 1.92
N PHE A 272 -26.59 -21.89 2.89
CA PHE A 272 -25.30 -21.25 3.17
C PHE A 272 -24.32 -22.24 3.82
N VAL A 273 -23.10 -22.27 3.28
CA VAL A 273 -21.97 -23.03 3.80
C VAL A 273 -20.86 -22.05 4.14
N ALA A 274 -20.50 -21.97 5.41
CA ALA A 274 -19.41 -21.13 5.87
C ALA A 274 -18.07 -21.59 5.26
N GLY A 275 -17.27 -20.63 4.80
CA GLY A 275 -15.91 -20.87 4.33
C GLY A 275 -14.92 -21.13 5.48
N ASN A 276 -13.68 -21.43 5.11
CA ASN A 276 -12.60 -21.63 6.07
C ASN A 276 -12.16 -20.30 6.73
N ASN A 277 -11.12 -20.32 7.57
CA ASN A 277 -10.68 -19.11 8.26
C ASN A 277 -10.09 -18.06 7.30
N TRP A 278 -9.48 -18.47 6.18
CA TRP A 278 -8.96 -17.56 5.17
C TRP A 278 -10.07 -16.91 4.35
N ASP A 279 -11.17 -17.64 4.06
CA ASP A 279 -12.39 -17.08 3.47
C ASP A 279 -12.99 -15.99 4.36
N GLN A 280 -13.04 -16.26 5.66
CA GLN A 280 -13.47 -15.29 6.67
C GLN A 280 -12.54 -14.07 6.67
N ALA A 281 -11.23 -14.27 6.82
CA ALA A 281 -10.28 -13.19 6.98
C ALA A 281 -10.15 -12.30 5.73
N PHE A 282 -9.88 -12.87 4.56
CA PHE A 282 -9.76 -12.06 3.34
C PHE A 282 -11.10 -11.44 2.94
N GLY A 283 -12.22 -12.14 3.14
CA GLY A 283 -13.56 -11.57 2.94
C GLY A 283 -13.80 -10.32 3.79
N MET A 284 -13.45 -10.40 5.08
CA MET A 284 -13.49 -9.28 6.02
C MET A 284 -12.56 -8.14 5.60
N LEU A 285 -11.30 -8.44 5.32
CA LEU A 285 -10.28 -7.45 4.94
C LEU A 285 -10.69 -6.71 3.67
N GLY A 286 -11.15 -7.43 2.64
CA GLY A 286 -11.59 -6.84 1.38
C GLY A 286 -12.87 -6.02 1.51
N LEU A 287 -13.89 -6.53 2.21
CA LEU A 287 -15.17 -5.81 2.34
C LEU A 287 -15.03 -4.56 3.21
N ALA A 288 -14.32 -4.63 4.34
CA ALA A 288 -14.02 -3.45 5.15
C ALA A 288 -13.18 -2.42 4.39
N ALA A 289 -12.37 -2.87 3.43
CA ALA A 289 -11.56 -1.97 2.62
C ALA A 289 -12.34 -1.24 1.54
N ALA A 290 -13.33 -1.89 0.92
CA ALA A 290 -14.11 -1.34 -0.16
C ALA A 290 -15.43 -0.69 0.28
N ASP A 291 -15.93 -1.04 1.48
CA ASP A 291 -17.21 -0.54 1.99
C ASP A 291 -17.07 -0.04 3.44
N PRO A 292 -16.82 1.27 3.64
CA PRO A 292 -16.67 1.85 4.97
C PRO A 292 -17.96 1.86 5.80
N THR A 293 -19.12 1.52 5.20
CA THR A 293 -20.41 1.44 5.89
C THR A 293 -20.72 0.06 6.44
N TRP A 294 -19.88 -0.93 6.14
CA TRP A 294 -20.10 -2.30 6.60
C TRP A 294 -19.76 -2.47 8.09
N ASP A 295 -20.73 -2.95 8.86
CA ASP A 295 -20.53 -3.37 10.25
C ASP A 295 -19.91 -4.78 10.32
N ALA A 296 -18.62 -4.82 10.69
CA ALA A 296 -17.84 -6.04 10.83
C ALA A 296 -17.96 -6.73 12.20
N THR A 297 -18.83 -6.25 13.10
CA THR A 297 -18.95 -6.76 14.48
C THR A 297 -19.30 -8.25 14.53
N ALA A 298 -20.32 -8.68 13.77
CA ALA A 298 -20.70 -10.09 13.74
C ALA A 298 -19.60 -10.96 13.11
N ALA A 299 -18.93 -10.45 12.06
CA ALA A 299 -17.85 -11.17 11.37
C ALA A 299 -16.61 -11.39 12.25
N THR A 300 -16.20 -10.36 13.00
CA THR A 300 -15.10 -10.47 13.96
C THR A 300 -15.43 -11.40 15.11
N ARG A 301 -16.64 -11.33 15.69
CA ARG A 301 -17.07 -12.28 16.73
C ARG A 301 -17.10 -13.72 16.25
N THR A 302 -17.56 -13.98 15.03
CA THR A 302 -17.47 -15.32 14.42
C THR A 302 -16.01 -15.75 14.22
N LEU A 303 -15.10 -14.85 13.88
CA LEU A 303 -13.67 -15.21 13.80
C LEU A 303 -13.09 -15.58 15.17
N VAL A 304 -13.54 -14.92 16.25
CA VAL A 304 -13.18 -15.28 17.64
C VAL A 304 -13.64 -16.69 17.99
N THR A 305 -14.87 -17.09 17.64
CA THR A 305 -15.37 -18.45 17.95
C THR A 305 -14.65 -19.54 17.18
N ARG A 306 -13.90 -19.20 16.13
CA ARG A 306 -13.07 -20.13 15.35
C ARG A 306 -11.63 -20.23 15.85
N SER A 307 -11.25 -19.47 16.89
CA SER A 307 -9.95 -19.64 17.55
C SER A 307 -9.87 -20.98 18.25
N ASN A 308 -8.68 -21.57 18.24
CA ASN A 308 -8.42 -22.82 18.95
C ASN A 308 -8.24 -22.58 20.45
N ALA A 309 -8.24 -23.66 21.23
CA ALA A 309 -8.08 -23.59 22.68
C ALA A 309 -6.74 -22.97 23.11
N ASP A 310 -5.71 -23.07 22.27
CA ASP A 310 -4.39 -22.45 22.46
C ASP A 310 -4.35 -20.95 22.09
N GLY A 311 -5.45 -20.41 21.55
CA GLY A 311 -5.57 -19.02 21.12
C GLY A 311 -5.15 -18.75 19.67
N GLY A 312 -4.54 -19.72 18.99
CA GLY A 312 -4.16 -19.60 17.58
C GLY A 312 -5.31 -19.92 16.63
N TRP A 313 -5.02 -19.77 15.34
CA TRP A 313 -5.92 -20.18 14.25
C TRP A 313 -5.18 -21.02 13.24
N SER A 314 -5.95 -21.80 12.50
CA SER A 314 -5.51 -22.64 11.39
C SER A 314 -6.21 -22.26 10.10
N PHE A 315 -5.76 -22.79 8.95
CA PHE A 315 -6.46 -22.57 7.67
C PHE A 315 -7.93 -23.02 7.74
N ALA A 316 -8.16 -24.30 8.08
CA ALA A 316 -9.48 -24.87 8.29
C ALA A 316 -9.82 -24.90 9.79
N THR A 317 -11.03 -24.47 10.17
CA THR A 317 -11.49 -24.44 11.56
C THR A 317 -11.27 -25.78 12.28
N GLY A 318 -10.68 -25.74 13.48
CA GLY A 318 -10.43 -26.92 14.31
C GLY A 318 -9.19 -27.75 13.93
N SER A 319 -8.41 -27.31 12.95
CA SER A 319 -7.08 -27.88 12.68
C SER A 319 -6.02 -27.29 13.63
N VAL A 320 -4.81 -27.82 13.60
CA VAL A 320 -3.68 -27.31 14.42
C VAL A 320 -3.36 -25.87 14.01
N SER A 321 -3.20 -25.00 15.00
CA SER A 321 -2.85 -23.59 14.80
C SER A 321 -1.51 -23.44 14.06
N ASP A 322 -1.44 -22.45 13.16
CA ASP A 322 -0.25 -22.14 12.35
C ASP A 322 0.03 -20.62 12.31
N SER A 323 1.27 -20.24 12.04
CA SER A 323 1.71 -18.83 12.09
C SER A 323 1.10 -17.97 11.00
N ASP A 324 0.94 -18.53 9.80
CA ASP A 324 0.36 -17.86 8.64
C ASP A 324 -1.10 -17.46 8.93
N SER A 325 -1.88 -18.42 9.40
CA SER A 325 -3.29 -18.25 9.71
C SER A 325 -3.49 -17.37 10.93
N THR A 326 -2.71 -17.57 11.99
CA THR A 326 -2.81 -16.71 13.18
C THR A 326 -2.44 -15.27 12.86
N GLY A 327 -1.38 -15.04 12.08
CA GLY A 327 -0.99 -13.71 11.60
C GLY A 327 -2.09 -13.05 10.75
N LEU A 328 -2.68 -13.77 9.79
CA LEU A 328 -3.78 -13.27 8.97
C LEU A 328 -5.05 -12.97 9.80
N MET A 329 -5.38 -13.80 10.78
CA MET A 329 -6.56 -13.61 11.62
C MET A 329 -6.42 -12.39 12.52
N LEU A 330 -5.22 -12.13 13.06
CA LEU A 330 -4.94 -10.89 13.80
C LEU A 330 -5.16 -9.65 12.94
N GLN A 331 -4.79 -9.70 11.66
CA GLN A 331 -5.11 -8.61 10.71
C GLN A 331 -6.62 -8.47 10.51
N ALA A 332 -7.35 -9.57 10.34
CA ALA A 332 -8.81 -9.53 10.16
C ALA A 332 -9.56 -9.07 11.42
N LEU A 333 -9.09 -9.39 12.63
CA LEU A 333 -9.69 -8.88 13.86
C LEU A 333 -9.59 -7.36 14.00
N ALA A 334 -8.59 -6.73 13.36
CA ALA A 334 -8.39 -5.28 13.39
C ALA A 334 -9.46 -4.49 12.60
N VAL A 335 -10.29 -5.16 11.77
CA VAL A 335 -11.32 -4.48 10.98
C VAL A 335 -12.60 -4.15 11.77
N GLY A 336 -12.81 -4.81 12.91
CA GLY A 336 -13.98 -4.60 13.76
C GLY A 336 -13.79 -3.48 14.78
N PRO A 337 -14.80 -3.24 15.63
CA PRO A 337 -14.71 -2.21 16.66
C PRO A 337 -13.57 -2.50 17.64
N ALA A 338 -12.59 -1.60 17.73
CA ALA A 338 -11.42 -1.77 18.60
C ALA A 338 -11.78 -1.95 20.09
N ALA A 339 -12.93 -1.42 20.51
CA ALA A 339 -13.43 -1.48 21.89
C ALA A 339 -14.20 -2.76 22.23
N ASP A 340 -14.39 -3.71 21.30
CA ASP A 340 -15.05 -4.98 21.62
C ASP A 340 -14.14 -5.85 22.52
N PRO A 341 -14.52 -6.11 23.80
CA PRO A 341 -13.66 -6.82 24.75
C PRO A 341 -13.46 -8.30 24.39
N VAL A 342 -14.41 -8.92 23.69
CA VAL A 342 -14.30 -10.32 23.24
C VAL A 342 -13.24 -10.43 22.16
N VAL A 343 -13.24 -9.48 21.22
CA VAL A 343 -12.22 -9.37 20.17
C VAL A 343 -10.86 -9.03 20.77
N ALA A 344 -10.80 -8.11 21.74
CA ALA A 344 -9.56 -7.77 22.43
C ALA A 344 -8.91 -8.98 23.11
N THR A 345 -9.71 -9.79 23.83
CA THR A 345 -9.25 -11.01 24.49
C THR A 345 -8.72 -12.04 23.47
N ALA A 346 -9.43 -12.23 22.35
CA ALA A 346 -8.98 -13.16 21.31
C ALA A 346 -7.67 -12.71 20.66
N ARG A 347 -7.52 -11.40 20.40
CA ARG A 347 -6.29 -10.81 19.87
C ARG A 347 -5.10 -11.06 20.80
N GLU A 348 -5.27 -10.86 22.11
CA GLU A 348 -4.23 -11.14 23.11
C GLU A 348 -3.84 -12.62 23.15
N ARG A 349 -4.82 -13.52 23.04
CA ARG A 349 -4.56 -14.96 22.95
C ARG A 349 -3.81 -15.36 21.69
N GLY A 350 -4.14 -14.77 20.54
CA GLY A 350 -3.39 -14.96 19.29
C GLY A 350 -1.95 -14.45 19.36
N ILE A 351 -1.74 -13.29 19.97
CA ILE A 351 -0.40 -12.76 20.26
C ILE A 351 0.38 -13.74 21.15
N ALA A 352 -0.24 -14.25 22.22
CA ALA A 352 0.39 -15.21 23.12
C ALA A 352 0.77 -16.50 22.39
N TRP A 353 -0.10 -17.01 21.51
CA TRP A 353 0.21 -18.16 20.68
C TRP A 353 1.41 -17.90 19.77
N LEU A 354 1.47 -16.76 19.07
CA LEU A 354 2.64 -16.41 18.25
C LEU A 354 3.93 -16.39 19.07
N ARG A 355 3.91 -15.84 20.30
CA ARG A 355 5.11 -15.90 21.18
C ARG A 355 5.58 -17.32 21.45
N THR A 356 4.67 -18.30 21.56
CA THR A 356 5.03 -19.71 21.74
C THR A 356 5.57 -20.37 20.47
N ALA A 357 5.16 -19.89 19.29
CA ALA A 357 5.60 -20.41 18.00
C ALA A 357 6.94 -19.82 17.53
N GLN A 358 7.33 -18.65 18.04
CA GLN A 358 8.54 -17.95 17.64
C GLN A 358 9.80 -18.73 18.04
N ASN A 359 10.75 -18.85 17.10
CA ASN A 359 12.02 -19.51 17.33
C ASN A 359 13.10 -18.53 17.86
N ASN A 360 14.19 -19.06 18.41
CA ASN A 360 15.31 -18.27 18.95
C ASN A 360 16.02 -17.39 17.89
N ASP A 361 15.89 -17.73 16.61
CA ASP A 361 16.40 -16.93 15.49
C ASP A 361 15.53 -15.71 15.17
N GLY A 362 14.46 -15.49 15.94
CA GLY A 362 13.51 -14.39 15.78
C GLY A 362 12.41 -14.68 14.76
N GLY A 363 12.57 -15.69 13.91
CA GLY A 363 11.61 -16.05 12.88
C GLY A 363 10.46 -16.92 13.39
N PHE A 364 9.49 -17.14 12.51
CA PHE A 364 8.35 -18.02 12.74
C PHE A 364 8.34 -19.18 11.74
N PRO A 365 8.08 -20.40 12.21
CA PRO A 365 7.76 -21.52 11.33
C PRO A 365 6.30 -21.49 10.88
N THR A 366 5.93 -22.36 9.94
CA THR A 366 4.52 -22.62 9.65
C THR A 366 3.85 -23.28 10.86
N SER A 367 4.38 -24.42 11.32
CA SER A 367 3.92 -25.09 12.53
C SER A 367 4.93 -24.94 13.68
N ALA A 368 4.44 -24.70 14.90
CA ALA A 368 5.31 -24.51 16.07
C ALA A 368 6.27 -25.71 16.25
N GLY A 369 7.56 -25.41 16.47
CA GLY A 369 8.62 -26.40 16.61
C GLY A 369 9.35 -26.78 15.32
N GLU A 370 8.90 -26.31 14.15
CA GLU A 370 9.63 -26.44 12.88
C GLU A 370 10.67 -25.30 12.70
N PRO A 371 11.57 -25.40 11.71
CA PRO A 371 12.44 -24.28 11.33
C PRO A 371 11.66 -23.05 10.84
N SER A 372 12.17 -21.87 11.17
CA SER A 372 11.61 -20.59 10.71
C SER A 372 11.65 -20.47 9.18
N ASN A 373 10.68 -19.75 8.61
CA ASN A 373 10.69 -19.37 7.20
C ASN A 373 10.18 -17.93 7.00
N VAL A 374 10.51 -17.34 5.86
CA VAL A 374 10.23 -15.93 5.56
C VAL A 374 8.74 -15.64 5.33
N ASN A 375 7.97 -16.57 4.73
CA ASN A 375 6.54 -16.39 4.45
C ASN A 375 5.73 -16.33 5.75
N SER A 376 5.89 -17.34 6.61
CA SER A 376 5.25 -17.42 7.92
C SER A 376 5.68 -16.27 8.82
N THR A 377 6.97 -15.89 8.80
CA THR A 377 7.47 -14.72 9.53
C THR A 377 6.82 -13.43 9.04
N ALA A 378 6.64 -13.25 7.73
CA ALA A 378 6.00 -12.07 7.18
C ALA A 378 4.52 -11.96 7.60
N TYR A 379 3.76 -13.06 7.57
CA TYR A 379 2.37 -13.07 8.05
C TYR A 379 2.29 -12.78 9.55
N ALA A 380 3.19 -13.36 10.35
CA ALA A 380 3.27 -13.08 11.78
C ALA A 380 3.57 -11.59 12.03
N VAL A 381 4.58 -11.01 11.38
CA VAL A 381 4.91 -9.57 11.51
C VAL A 381 3.71 -8.68 11.17
N GLN A 382 3.02 -8.95 10.06
CA GLN A 382 1.84 -8.19 9.67
C GLN A 382 0.69 -8.33 10.69
N GLY A 383 0.49 -9.52 11.26
CA GLY A 383 -0.48 -9.76 12.33
C GLY A 383 -0.14 -9.01 13.61
N LEU A 384 1.13 -9.00 14.00
CA LEU A 384 1.63 -8.26 15.16
C LEU A 384 1.42 -6.75 15.02
N LEU A 385 1.77 -6.20 13.85
CA LEU A 385 1.54 -4.80 13.52
C LEU A 385 0.05 -4.44 13.59
N ALA A 386 -0.82 -5.26 12.99
CA ALA A 386 -2.27 -5.06 13.06
C ALA A 386 -2.84 -5.14 14.48
N ALA A 387 -2.20 -5.94 15.33
CA ALA A 387 -2.56 -6.08 16.73
C ALA A 387 -1.93 -5.00 17.65
N GLY A 388 -1.25 -4.00 17.08
CA GLY A 388 -0.63 -2.90 17.81
C GLY A 388 0.68 -3.28 18.53
N GLN A 389 1.28 -4.41 18.18
CA GLN A 389 2.58 -4.82 18.72
C GLN A 389 3.71 -4.20 17.89
N ASN A 390 4.84 -3.90 18.54
CA ASN A 390 6.07 -3.50 17.87
C ASN A 390 6.96 -4.74 17.62
N PRO A 391 7.10 -5.22 16.37
CA PRO A 391 7.89 -6.41 16.06
C PRO A 391 9.40 -6.20 16.23
N TYR A 392 9.89 -4.98 16.46
CA TYR A 392 11.29 -4.70 16.78
C TYR A 392 11.60 -4.75 18.28
N SER A 393 10.56 -4.75 19.12
CA SER A 393 10.74 -4.64 20.57
C SER A 393 11.35 -5.89 21.18
N SER A 394 11.99 -5.73 22.34
CA SER A 394 12.55 -6.84 23.13
C SER A 394 11.53 -7.92 23.50
N ALA A 395 10.23 -7.59 23.50
CA ALA A 395 9.15 -8.56 23.70
C ALA A 395 9.08 -9.62 22.58
N TRP A 396 9.67 -9.34 21.42
CA TRP A 396 9.75 -10.21 20.25
C TRP A 396 11.20 -10.61 19.92
N THR A 397 12.12 -10.46 20.87
CA THR A 397 13.54 -10.86 20.72
C THR A 397 13.84 -12.00 21.69
N PRO A 398 13.44 -13.26 21.38
CA PRO A 398 13.60 -14.38 22.31
C PRO A 398 15.06 -14.70 22.64
N ALA A 399 15.98 -14.43 21.70
CA ALA A 399 17.41 -14.53 21.92
C ALA A 399 18.17 -13.42 21.17
N THR A 400 18.61 -13.69 19.94
CA THR A 400 19.57 -12.82 19.23
C THR A 400 18.93 -11.92 18.18
N ALA A 401 17.71 -12.23 17.75
CA ALA A 401 17.03 -11.49 16.70
C ALA A 401 15.53 -11.36 16.95
N ASN A 402 14.95 -10.28 16.45
CA ASN A 402 13.51 -10.09 16.30
C ASN A 402 13.02 -10.54 14.90
N PRO A 403 11.69 -10.64 14.66
CA PRO A 403 11.15 -11.13 13.39
C PRO A 403 11.57 -10.33 12.17
N VAL A 404 11.75 -9.00 12.30
CA VAL A 404 12.18 -8.18 11.17
C VAL A 404 13.67 -8.40 10.89
N GLN A 405 14.49 -8.54 11.93
CA GLN A 405 15.90 -8.89 11.78
C GLN A 405 16.08 -10.27 11.14
N TYR A 406 15.22 -11.25 11.47
CA TYR A 406 15.20 -12.55 10.78
C TYR A 406 14.96 -12.38 9.26
N LEU A 407 13.94 -11.59 8.88
CA LEU A 407 13.67 -11.29 7.48
C LEU A 407 14.88 -10.61 6.82
N LEU A 408 15.44 -9.57 7.44
CA LEU A 408 16.60 -8.86 6.91
C LEU A 408 17.81 -9.78 6.70
N ALA A 409 18.05 -10.72 7.62
CA ALA A 409 19.15 -11.69 7.51
C ALA A 409 18.90 -12.75 6.43
N ALA A 410 17.64 -13.09 6.16
CA ALA A 410 17.25 -14.03 5.11
C ALA A 410 17.32 -13.43 3.70
N GLN A 411 17.36 -12.10 3.56
CA GLN A 411 17.44 -11.44 2.26
C GLN A 411 18.80 -11.72 1.60
N SER A 412 18.79 -12.14 0.33
CA SER A 412 20.02 -12.26 -0.46
C SER A 412 20.50 -10.90 -0.97
N ALA A 413 21.75 -10.85 -1.45
CA ALA A 413 22.38 -9.60 -1.89
C ALA A 413 21.65 -8.91 -3.06
N ASP A 414 20.99 -9.70 -3.92
CA ASP A 414 20.15 -9.23 -5.02
C ASP A 414 18.75 -8.81 -4.59
N GLY A 415 18.42 -8.88 -3.29
CA GLY A 415 17.12 -8.47 -2.74
C GLY A 415 16.05 -9.57 -2.72
N ASN A 416 16.40 -10.80 -3.11
CA ASN A 416 15.48 -11.94 -3.10
C ASN A 416 15.33 -12.58 -1.71
N PHE A 417 14.37 -13.50 -1.58
CA PHE A 417 14.17 -14.29 -0.36
C PHE A 417 14.03 -15.78 -0.69
N PRO A 418 14.60 -16.67 0.13
CA PRO A 418 14.48 -18.10 -0.08
C PRO A 418 13.05 -18.56 0.25
N GLY A 419 12.47 -19.40 -0.62
CA GLY A 419 11.20 -20.06 -0.34
C GLY A 419 10.93 -21.23 -1.27
N PHE A 420 9.79 -21.89 -1.11
CA PHE A 420 9.33 -22.87 -2.11
C PHE A 420 9.17 -22.22 -3.50
N ASN A 421 8.76 -20.96 -3.49
CA ASN A 421 8.80 -20.07 -4.65
C ASN A 421 9.34 -18.73 -4.18
N ASP A 422 10.56 -18.40 -4.61
CA ASP A 422 11.26 -17.19 -4.17
C ASP A 422 10.49 -15.90 -4.50
N THR A 423 9.85 -15.82 -5.67
CA THR A 423 9.01 -14.66 -6.03
C THR A 423 7.83 -14.53 -5.07
N LEU A 424 7.20 -15.63 -4.67
CA LEU A 424 6.11 -15.61 -3.70
C LEU A 424 6.61 -15.16 -2.32
N ALA A 425 7.75 -15.69 -1.88
CA ALA A 425 8.42 -15.28 -0.65
C ALA A 425 8.69 -13.77 -0.64
N LEU A 426 9.31 -13.28 -1.71
CA LEU A 426 9.61 -11.86 -1.91
C LEU A 426 8.34 -10.99 -1.77
N VAL A 427 7.30 -11.28 -2.54
CA VAL A 427 6.10 -10.40 -2.55
C VAL A 427 5.31 -10.44 -1.25
N GLN A 428 5.36 -11.55 -0.50
CA GLN A 428 4.69 -11.65 0.80
C GLN A 428 5.48 -10.99 1.94
N VAL A 429 6.79 -10.88 1.81
CA VAL A 429 7.68 -10.20 2.76
C VAL A 429 7.58 -8.66 2.65
N LEU A 430 7.30 -8.12 1.46
CA LEU A 430 7.26 -6.68 1.21
C LEU A 430 6.39 -5.88 2.20
N PRO A 431 5.11 -6.22 2.48
CA PRO A 431 4.30 -5.48 3.45
C PRO A 431 4.91 -5.48 4.86
N ALA A 432 5.47 -6.62 5.29
CA ALA A 432 6.10 -6.76 6.60
C ALA A 432 7.33 -5.83 6.74
N LEU A 433 8.20 -5.78 5.72
CA LEU A 433 9.39 -4.90 5.74
C LEU A 433 9.03 -3.41 5.73
N THR A 434 7.91 -3.03 5.12
CA THR A 434 7.43 -1.64 5.16
C THR A 434 6.74 -1.25 6.47
N GLY A 435 6.68 -2.15 7.46
CA GLY A 435 5.97 -1.92 8.71
C GLY A 435 4.45 -1.82 8.53
N GLY A 436 3.91 -2.46 7.49
CA GLY A 436 2.49 -2.42 7.17
C GLY A 436 1.79 -3.77 7.23
N THR A 437 0.50 -3.73 6.90
CA THR A 437 -0.41 -4.88 6.88
C THR A 437 -1.05 -5.01 5.50
N LEU A 438 -1.93 -5.99 5.30
CA LEU A 438 -2.71 -6.07 4.05
C LEU A 438 -3.75 -4.94 3.90
N GLN A 439 -4.01 -4.15 4.95
CA GLN A 439 -4.96 -3.02 4.94
C GLN A 439 -4.30 -1.64 4.81
N GLN A 440 -3.10 -1.57 4.24
CA GLN A 440 -2.37 -0.32 4.06
C GLN A 440 -3.29 0.80 3.52
N PRO A 441 -3.21 2.02 4.08
CA PRO A 441 -3.98 3.15 3.57
C PRO A 441 -3.59 3.43 2.12
N THR A 442 -4.54 3.25 1.20
CA THR A 442 -4.32 3.49 -0.24
C THR A 442 -4.67 4.93 -0.60
N ARG A 443 -4.11 5.44 -1.72
CA ARG A 443 -4.51 6.77 -2.22
C ARG A 443 -6.00 6.77 -2.56
N TYR A 444 -6.51 5.66 -3.10
CA TYR A 444 -7.96 5.46 -3.27
C TYR A 444 -8.76 5.73 -1.99
N ARG A 445 -8.38 5.17 -0.83
CA ARG A 445 -9.08 5.44 0.43
C ARG A 445 -8.98 6.90 0.87
N ALA A 446 -7.81 7.52 0.69
CA ALA A 446 -7.63 8.94 1.00
C ALA A 446 -8.53 9.82 0.11
N ILE A 447 -8.61 9.50 -1.19
CA ILE A 447 -9.51 10.14 -2.16
C ILE A 447 -10.96 9.96 -1.74
N GLN A 448 -11.42 8.75 -1.44
CA GLN A 448 -12.80 8.49 -1.01
C GLN A 448 -13.17 9.26 0.27
N ARG A 449 -12.25 9.36 1.24
CA ARG A 449 -12.44 10.17 2.45
C ARG A 449 -12.51 11.66 2.13
N GLY A 450 -11.63 12.15 1.25
CA GLY A 450 -11.62 13.53 0.78
C GLY A 450 -12.92 13.88 0.05
N GLN A 451 -13.39 13.02 -0.85
CA GLN A 451 -14.68 13.15 -1.53
C GLN A 451 -15.82 13.20 -0.52
N ALA A 452 -15.90 12.24 0.41
CA ALA A 452 -16.95 12.21 1.42
C ALA A 452 -16.96 13.49 2.28
N TRP A 453 -15.78 13.99 2.68
CA TRP A 453 -15.66 15.23 3.42
C TRP A 453 -16.14 16.43 2.60
N LEU A 454 -15.71 16.55 1.33
CA LEU A 454 -16.14 17.63 0.43
C LEU A 454 -17.65 17.63 0.24
N LEU A 455 -18.25 16.47 -0.04
CA LEU A 455 -19.70 16.33 -0.20
C LEU A 455 -20.45 16.72 1.09
N ALA A 456 -19.88 16.43 2.27
CA ALA A 456 -20.44 16.84 3.55
C ALA A 456 -20.34 18.36 3.84
N GLN A 457 -19.57 19.12 3.05
CA GLN A 457 -19.50 20.58 3.17
C GLN A 457 -20.65 21.31 2.47
N GLN A 458 -21.58 20.57 1.85
CA GLN A 458 -22.70 21.15 1.12
C GLN A 458 -23.58 22.04 2.00
N GLN A 459 -23.80 23.26 1.52
CA GLN A 459 -24.68 24.25 2.15
C GLN A 459 -26.11 24.16 1.61
N PRO A 460 -27.11 24.75 2.31
CA PRO A 460 -28.51 24.73 1.88
C PRO A 460 -28.77 25.37 0.51
N ASP A 461 -27.93 26.30 0.08
CA ASP A 461 -28.02 26.95 -1.23
C ASP A 461 -27.42 26.12 -2.38
N GLY A 462 -26.80 24.98 -2.06
CA GLY A 462 -26.16 24.07 -3.01
C GLY A 462 -24.67 24.29 -3.20
N SER A 463 -24.07 25.33 -2.60
CA SER A 463 -22.63 25.58 -2.62
C SER A 463 -21.84 24.54 -1.81
N LEU A 464 -20.54 24.42 -2.08
CA LEU A 464 -19.60 23.56 -1.37
C LEU A 464 -18.53 24.43 -0.72
N GLY A 465 -18.80 24.92 0.49
CA GLY A 465 -17.91 25.82 1.23
C GLY A 465 -18.53 27.19 1.52
N ALA A 466 -17.69 28.16 1.87
CA ALA A 466 -18.14 29.47 2.36
C ALA A 466 -18.34 30.52 1.24
N ASP A 467 -17.77 30.30 0.05
CA ASP A 467 -17.76 31.26 -1.04
C ASP A 467 -17.72 30.56 -2.42
N PRO A 468 -17.99 31.31 -3.52
CA PRO A 468 -18.00 30.75 -4.87
C PRO A 468 -16.69 30.08 -5.30
N GLU A 469 -15.53 30.66 -4.97
CA GLU A 469 -14.22 30.13 -5.40
C GLU A 469 -13.95 28.79 -4.72
N THR A 470 -14.23 28.69 -3.41
CA THR A 470 -14.15 27.42 -2.68
C THR A 470 -15.07 26.36 -3.32
N THR A 471 -16.27 26.76 -3.77
CA THR A 471 -17.18 25.84 -4.48
C THR A 471 -16.58 25.38 -5.81
N PHE A 472 -15.96 26.28 -6.58
CA PHE A 472 -15.35 25.92 -7.87
C PHE A 472 -14.20 24.94 -7.70
N GLU A 473 -13.33 25.17 -6.71
CA GLU A 473 -12.22 24.28 -6.40
C GLU A 473 -12.71 22.91 -5.91
N ALA A 474 -13.71 22.89 -5.04
CA ALA A 474 -14.29 21.65 -4.53
C ALA A 474 -14.88 20.79 -5.67
N VAL A 475 -15.62 21.40 -6.60
CA VAL A 475 -16.22 20.68 -7.73
C VAL A 475 -15.17 20.17 -8.71
N GLN A 476 -14.13 20.96 -8.98
CA GLN A 476 -13.01 20.53 -9.83
C GLN A 476 -12.22 19.38 -9.17
N ALA A 477 -11.96 19.45 -7.87
CA ALA A 477 -11.31 18.39 -7.12
C ALA A 477 -12.15 17.10 -7.10
N LEU A 478 -13.48 17.23 -6.92
CA LEU A 478 -14.40 16.11 -7.05
C LEU A 478 -14.31 15.52 -8.47
N ALA A 479 -14.47 16.31 -9.53
CA ALA A 479 -14.40 15.81 -10.90
C ALA A 479 -13.05 15.13 -11.24
N ALA A 480 -11.93 15.72 -10.81
CA ALA A 480 -10.58 15.18 -11.02
C ALA A 480 -10.36 13.82 -10.32
N THR A 481 -11.13 13.53 -9.27
CA THR A 481 -11.03 12.28 -8.51
C THR A 481 -12.05 11.22 -8.93
N GLN A 482 -12.83 11.47 -9.99
CA GLN A 482 -13.78 10.53 -10.60
C GLN A 482 -14.68 9.82 -9.57
N PRO A 483 -15.56 10.56 -8.89
CA PRO A 483 -16.37 10.03 -7.82
C PRO A 483 -17.51 9.20 -8.40
N GLU A 484 -18.02 8.25 -7.62
CA GLU A 484 -19.18 7.42 -7.98
C GLU A 484 -20.36 8.29 -8.47
N PRO A 485 -20.82 8.14 -9.73
CA PRO A 485 -21.82 9.04 -10.32
C PRO A 485 -23.10 9.15 -9.51
N SER A 486 -23.56 8.02 -8.95
CA SER A 486 -24.77 7.97 -8.12
C SER A 486 -24.65 8.75 -6.81
N ARG A 487 -23.44 8.84 -6.23
CA ARG A 487 -23.18 9.58 -5.00
C ARG A 487 -23.17 11.08 -5.23
N VAL A 488 -22.59 11.52 -6.34
CA VAL A 488 -22.40 12.96 -6.62
C VAL A 488 -23.53 13.59 -7.40
N ALA A 489 -24.32 12.82 -8.14
CA ALA A 489 -25.45 13.32 -8.94
C ALA A 489 -26.36 14.31 -8.19
N PRO A 490 -26.87 14.03 -6.97
CA PRO A 490 -27.73 14.98 -6.26
C PRO A 490 -26.97 16.25 -5.85
N VAL A 491 -25.72 16.12 -5.42
CA VAL A 491 -24.86 17.25 -5.02
C VAL A 491 -24.54 18.13 -6.22
N TYR A 492 -24.17 17.53 -7.36
CA TYR A 492 -23.89 18.26 -8.59
C TYR A 492 -25.13 18.97 -9.12
N GLN A 493 -26.32 18.40 -8.94
CA GLN A 493 -27.57 19.06 -9.30
C GLN A 493 -27.78 20.36 -8.51
N SER A 494 -27.62 20.33 -7.19
CA SER A 494 -27.75 21.53 -6.35
C SER A 494 -26.60 22.51 -6.57
N VAL A 495 -25.37 22.03 -6.79
CA VAL A 495 -24.23 22.89 -7.18
C VAL A 495 -24.57 23.64 -8.47
N ARG A 496 -25.06 22.97 -9.51
CA ARG A 496 -25.45 23.66 -10.75
C ARG A 496 -26.55 24.70 -10.53
N ALA A 497 -27.50 24.45 -9.61
CA ALA A 497 -28.51 25.44 -9.23
C ALA A 497 -27.87 26.66 -8.54
N TYR A 498 -26.91 26.44 -7.63
CA TYR A 498 -26.12 27.51 -7.00
C TYR A 498 -25.33 28.32 -8.04
N LEU A 499 -24.58 27.65 -8.92
CA LEU A 499 -23.80 28.28 -10.00
C LEU A 499 -24.71 29.11 -10.92
N ALA A 500 -25.92 28.61 -11.22
CA ALA A 500 -26.92 29.36 -11.98
C ALA A 500 -27.43 30.60 -11.25
N SER A 501 -27.55 30.56 -9.92
CA SER A 501 -28.00 31.71 -9.14
C SER A 501 -26.97 32.86 -9.11
N ILE A 502 -25.67 32.54 -9.15
CA ILE A 502 -24.60 33.55 -9.11
C ILE A 502 -24.14 34.02 -10.50
N ALA A 503 -24.39 33.24 -11.56
CA ALA A 503 -23.93 33.54 -12.93
C ALA A 503 -24.28 34.94 -13.46
N PRO A 504 -25.45 35.55 -13.15
CA PRO A 504 -25.75 36.92 -13.61
C PRO A 504 -24.75 37.97 -13.14
N THR A 505 -24.22 37.84 -11.92
CA THR A 505 -23.39 38.87 -11.28
C THR A 505 -21.93 38.47 -11.17
N TYR A 506 -21.64 37.21 -10.85
CA TYR A 506 -20.29 36.72 -10.61
C TYR A 506 -19.44 36.74 -11.89
N GLY A 507 -18.23 37.30 -11.78
CA GLY A 507 -17.28 37.43 -12.89
C GLY A 507 -17.72 38.34 -14.03
N SER A 508 -18.84 39.06 -13.92
CA SER A 508 -19.40 39.90 -15.00
C SER A 508 -18.45 40.96 -15.58
N THR A 509 -17.40 41.33 -14.84
CA THR A 509 -16.40 42.34 -15.24
C THR A 509 -14.98 41.80 -15.39
N GLN A 510 -14.75 40.51 -15.11
CA GLN A 510 -13.41 39.92 -15.09
C GLN A 510 -13.40 38.53 -15.75
N ALA A 511 -12.44 38.33 -16.66
CA ALA A 511 -12.25 37.08 -17.39
C ALA A 511 -11.95 35.91 -16.44
N GLY A 512 -10.97 36.04 -15.54
CA GLY A 512 -10.56 34.97 -14.61
C GLY A 512 -11.73 34.34 -13.82
N PRO A 513 -12.50 35.12 -13.05
CA PRO A 513 -13.67 34.62 -12.34
C PRO A 513 -14.74 34.01 -13.27
N THR A 514 -15.00 34.61 -14.45
CA THR A 514 -15.90 33.99 -15.44
C THR A 514 -15.40 32.62 -15.89
N SER A 515 -14.10 32.48 -16.13
CA SER A 515 -13.47 31.22 -16.54
C SER A 515 -13.58 30.14 -15.49
N ARG A 516 -13.34 30.46 -14.21
CA ARG A 516 -13.47 29.48 -13.11
C ARG A 516 -14.91 29.01 -12.92
N LEU A 517 -15.88 29.92 -13.09
CA LEU A 517 -17.30 29.56 -13.08
C LEU A 517 -17.65 28.60 -14.23
N ILE A 518 -17.16 28.84 -15.45
CA ILE A 518 -17.33 27.92 -16.60
C ILE A 518 -16.76 26.54 -16.27
N LEU A 519 -15.54 26.47 -15.73
CA LEU A 519 -14.88 25.21 -15.42
C LEU A 519 -15.62 24.44 -14.31
N ALA A 520 -16.14 25.13 -13.29
CA ALA A 520 -16.98 24.52 -12.27
C ALA A 520 -18.30 23.95 -12.83
N LEU A 521 -18.93 24.65 -13.78
CA LEU A 521 -20.11 24.16 -14.48
C LEU A 521 -19.80 22.91 -15.30
N LEU A 522 -18.73 22.94 -16.10
CA LEU A 522 -18.31 21.79 -16.89
C LEU A 522 -17.97 20.58 -16.00
N ALA A 523 -17.23 20.80 -14.91
CA ALA A 523 -16.86 19.77 -13.95
C ALA A 523 -18.07 19.13 -13.24
N SER A 524 -19.15 19.89 -13.06
CA SER A 524 -20.42 19.38 -12.53
C SER A 524 -21.40 18.90 -13.62
N GLY A 525 -21.00 18.87 -14.90
CA GLY A 525 -21.81 18.40 -16.03
C GLY A 525 -22.88 19.38 -16.51
N GLY A 526 -22.71 20.68 -16.27
CA GLY A 526 -23.57 21.76 -16.77
C GLY A 526 -23.11 22.33 -18.12
N ASP A 527 -24.03 22.97 -18.84
CA ASP A 527 -23.74 23.70 -20.07
C ASP A 527 -23.46 25.19 -19.76
N PRO A 528 -22.25 25.71 -20.01
CA PRO A 528 -21.91 27.10 -19.70
C PRO A 528 -22.57 28.13 -20.64
N ARG A 529 -23.24 27.72 -21.71
CA ARG A 529 -23.91 28.63 -22.66
C ARG A 529 -25.32 29.05 -22.24
N ASN A 530 -25.90 28.37 -21.25
CA ASN A 530 -27.23 28.69 -20.75
C ASN A 530 -27.34 28.46 -19.24
N VAL A 531 -26.83 29.42 -18.46
CA VAL A 531 -26.75 29.33 -17.01
C VAL A 531 -27.39 30.55 -16.36
N GLY A 532 -28.55 30.37 -15.73
CA GLY A 532 -29.29 31.49 -15.13
C GLY A 532 -29.66 32.59 -16.13
N GLY A 533 -29.84 32.24 -17.42
CA GLY A 533 -30.08 33.20 -18.50
C GLY A 533 -28.83 33.86 -19.07
N VAL A 534 -27.63 33.41 -18.70
CA VAL A 534 -26.35 33.95 -19.17
C VAL A 534 -25.63 32.91 -20.04
N ASP A 535 -25.08 33.37 -21.17
CA ASP A 535 -24.05 32.64 -21.93
C ASP A 535 -22.66 33.08 -21.42
N LEU A 536 -22.05 32.25 -20.57
CA LEU A 536 -20.76 32.55 -19.95
C LEU A 536 -19.61 32.43 -20.95
N VAL A 537 -19.75 31.58 -21.97
CA VAL A 537 -18.76 31.46 -23.05
C VAL A 537 -18.75 32.74 -23.88
N ALA A 538 -19.93 33.24 -24.26
CA ALA A 538 -20.05 34.52 -24.96
C ALA A 538 -19.54 35.68 -24.10
N ARG A 539 -19.80 35.67 -22.78
CA ARG A 539 -19.24 36.66 -21.84
C ARG A 539 -17.72 36.62 -21.83
N LEU A 540 -17.12 35.43 -21.72
CA LEU A 540 -15.66 35.27 -21.71
C LEU A 540 -15.02 35.75 -23.02
N GLN A 541 -15.63 35.40 -24.15
CA GLN A 541 -15.23 35.88 -25.48
C GLN A 541 -15.42 37.40 -25.64
N GLY A 542 -16.41 37.99 -24.95
CA GLY A 542 -16.63 39.43 -24.91
C GLY A 542 -15.45 40.21 -24.32
N PHE A 543 -14.73 39.65 -23.35
CA PHE A 543 -13.48 40.26 -22.87
C PHE A 543 -12.40 40.25 -23.95
N ALA A 544 -12.33 39.17 -24.75
CA ALA A 544 -11.40 39.04 -25.87
C ALA A 544 -11.63 40.08 -26.99
N ALA A 545 -12.84 40.62 -27.13
CA ALA A 545 -13.12 41.70 -28.09
C ALA A 545 -12.38 43.01 -27.75
N GLY A 546 -11.85 43.14 -26.53
CA GLY A 546 -10.91 44.18 -26.09
C GLY A 546 -9.48 43.68 -25.87
N ALA A 547 -9.10 42.55 -26.48
CA ALA A 547 -7.78 41.93 -26.29
C ALA A 547 -6.64 42.91 -26.58
N THR A 548 -5.63 42.90 -25.73
CA THR A 548 -4.46 43.77 -25.87
C THR A 548 -3.57 43.30 -27.02
N PRO A 549 -2.67 44.15 -27.57
CA PRO A 549 -1.73 43.77 -28.63
C PRO A 549 -0.86 42.53 -28.31
N ASN A 550 -0.75 42.17 -27.03
CA ASN A 550 0.04 41.04 -26.55
C ASN A 550 -0.76 39.73 -26.45
N GLY A 551 -2.02 39.71 -26.92
CA GLY A 551 -2.88 38.51 -26.88
C GLY A 551 -3.55 38.24 -25.53
N ALA A 552 -3.43 39.16 -24.56
CA ALA A 552 -4.12 39.03 -23.27
C ALA A 552 -5.63 39.28 -23.43
N LEU A 553 -6.44 38.40 -22.83
CA LEU A 553 -7.91 38.40 -22.89
C LEU A 553 -8.54 39.61 -22.23
N GLN A 554 -7.85 40.26 -21.29
CA GLN A 554 -8.29 41.47 -20.62
C GLN A 554 -7.07 42.30 -20.18
N THR A 555 -7.18 43.63 -20.24
CA THR A 555 -6.12 44.53 -19.74
C THR A 555 -5.90 44.31 -18.23
N GLY A 556 -4.64 44.10 -17.84
CA GLY A 556 -4.27 43.89 -16.44
C GLY A 556 -4.58 42.49 -15.89
N ILE A 557 -4.96 41.55 -16.75
CA ILE A 557 -5.19 40.15 -16.35
C ILE A 557 -3.88 39.52 -15.82
N SER A 558 -3.99 38.73 -14.76
CA SER A 558 -2.86 37.95 -14.25
C SER A 558 -2.52 36.79 -15.20
N ALA A 559 -1.28 36.31 -15.19
CA ALA A 559 -0.91 35.12 -15.96
C ALA A 559 -1.75 33.88 -15.57
N SER A 560 -2.10 33.77 -14.29
CA SER A 560 -3.00 32.72 -13.77
C SER A 560 -4.39 32.82 -14.39
N ASP A 561 -5.00 33.99 -14.39
CA ASP A 561 -6.36 34.17 -14.90
C ASP A 561 -6.43 34.06 -16.42
N GLN A 562 -5.36 34.46 -17.12
CA GLN A 562 -5.20 34.18 -18.55
C GLN A 562 -5.17 32.68 -18.83
N ALA A 563 -4.45 31.89 -18.02
CA ALA A 563 -4.40 30.43 -18.17
C ALA A 563 -5.77 29.78 -17.91
N TRP A 564 -6.49 30.21 -16.87
CA TRP A 564 -7.85 29.75 -16.61
C TRP A 564 -8.80 30.06 -17.76
N ALA A 565 -8.67 31.25 -18.36
CA ALA A 565 -9.49 31.64 -19.49
C ALA A 565 -9.21 30.83 -20.75
N MET A 566 -7.96 30.41 -20.96
CA MET A 566 -7.61 29.47 -22.03
C MET A 566 -8.15 28.06 -21.79
N LEU A 567 -8.24 27.61 -20.53
CA LEU A 567 -8.81 26.30 -20.20
C LEU A 567 -10.34 26.27 -20.35
N ALA A 568 -10.99 27.41 -20.17
CA ALA A 568 -12.45 27.54 -20.19
C ALA A 568 -13.04 27.70 -21.62
N LEU A 569 -12.23 28.10 -22.59
CA LEU A 569 -12.58 28.23 -24.02
C LEU A 569 -12.17 26.98 -24.78
#